data_AF-A0A0W0YP63-F1
#
_entry.id   AF-A0A0W0YP63-F1
#
_cell.length_a   1.000
_cell.length_b   1.000
_cell.length_c   1.000
_cell.angle_alpha   90.00
_cell.angle_beta   90.00
_cell.angle_gamma   90.00
#
_symmetry.space_group_name_H-M   'P 1'
#
loop_
_entity.id
_entity.type
_entity.pdbx_description
1 polymer ?
#
loop_
_entity_poly.entity_id
_entity_poly.type
_entity_poly.pdbx_seq_one_letter_code
_entity_poly.pdbx_strand_id
1 'polypeptide(L)' 'MESKTARFTVLMDPRKKRAFERLCASQDLTPSQVVRQLIREYLEKYEVHYLREDKDITDHPQEKN' A
#
# COMPACT_ATOMS: atom_id res chain seq x y z
N MET A 1 0.39 22.05 8.87
CA MET A 1 0.98 20.70 9.01
C MET A 1 0.58 19.96 7.75
N GLU A 2 1.41 20.03 6.73
CA GLU A 2 1.03 19.65 5.36
C GLU A 2 0.92 18.13 5.26
N SER A 3 -0.27 17.67 4.92
CA SER A 3 -0.62 16.25 4.84
C SER A 3 0.22 15.57 3.76
N LYS A 4 1.17 14.73 4.16
CA LYS A 4 2.02 13.89 3.30
C LYS A 4 1.22 12.74 2.68
N THR A 5 0.24 13.07 1.85
CA THR A 5 -0.58 12.08 1.15
C THR A 5 0.00 11.84 -0.24
N ALA A 6 0.59 10.66 -0.44
CA ALA A 6 1.02 10.18 -1.75
C ALA A 6 -0.07 9.32 -2.42
N ARG A 7 -0.17 9.38 -3.75
CA ARG A 7 -1.10 8.55 -4.53
C ARG A 7 -0.41 7.27 -4.98
N PHE A 8 -0.90 6.12 -4.51
CA PHE A 8 -0.47 4.81 -4.99
C PHE A 8 -1.43 4.33 -6.10
N THR A 9 -0.93 4.13 -7.32
CA THR A 9 -1.72 3.65 -8.47
C THR A 9 -1.15 2.34 -8.97
N VAL A 10 -2.01 1.33 -9.14
CA VAL A 10 -1.64 -0.01 -9.61
C VAL A 10 -2.56 -0.41 -10.76
N LEU A 11 -1.99 -1.01 -11.81
CA LEU A 11 -2.77 -1.62 -12.89
C LEU A 11 -3.13 -3.05 -12.50
N MET A 12 -4.41 -3.41 -12.67
CA MET A 12 -4.93 -4.73 -12.38
C MET A 12 -5.93 -5.14 -13.47
N ASP A 13 -5.98 -6.42 -13.78
CA ASP A 13 -6.97 -7.01 -14.67
C ASP A 13 -8.42 -6.62 -14.26
N PRO A 14 -9.29 -6.26 -15.20
CA PRO A 14 -10.64 -5.81 -14.90
C PRO A 14 -11.52 -6.87 -14.22
N ARG A 15 -11.31 -8.16 -14.47
CA ARG A 15 -12.05 -9.24 -13.80
C ARG A 15 -11.63 -9.35 -12.35
N LYS A 16 -10.33 -9.28 -12.06
CA LYS A 16 -9.79 -9.26 -10.70
C LYS A 16 -10.27 -8.04 -9.92
N LYS A 17 -10.27 -6.85 -10.54
CA LYS A 17 -10.80 -5.61 -9.93
C LYS A 17 -12.25 -5.79 -9.46
N ARG A 18 -13.12 -6.28 -10.34
CA ARG A 18 -14.54 -6.51 -10.01
C ARG A 18 -14.72 -7.54 -8.89
N ALA A 19 -13.96 -8.63 -8.91
CA ALA A 19 -14.02 -9.64 -7.86
C ALA A 19 -13.58 -9.07 -6.51
N PHE A 20 -12.48 -8.31 -6.49
CA PHE A 20 -11.97 -7.64 -5.29
C PHE A 20 -12.96 -6.61 -4.73
N GLU A 21 -13.53 -5.77 -5.59
CA GLU A 21 -14.54 -4.77 -5.19
C GLU A 21 -15.78 -5.43 -4.58
N ARG A 22 -16.27 -6.53 -5.17
CA ARG A 22 -17.41 -7.29 -4.61
C ARG A 22 -17.08 -7.92 -3.26
N LEU A 23 -15.88 -8.48 -3.12
CA LEU A 23 -15.43 -9.07 -1.86
C LEU A 23 -15.31 -8.03 -0.74
N CYS A 24 -14.79 -6.84 -1.06
CA CYS A 24 -14.69 -5.74 -0.10
C CYS A 24 -16.09 -5.25 0.31
N ALA A 25 -16.99 -5.06 -0.67
CA ALA A 25 -18.37 -4.63 -0.41
C ALA A 25 -19.17 -5.63 0.43
N SER A 26 -18.92 -6.93 0.29
CA SER A 26 -19.54 -7.97 1.11
C SER A 26 -19.12 -7.93 2.59
N GLN A 27 -18.06 -7.18 2.92
CA GLN A 27 -17.52 -7.04 4.27
C GLN A 27 -17.64 -5.60 4.79
N ASP A 28 -18.41 -4.75 4.10
CA ASP A 28 -18.54 -3.32 4.41
C ASP A 28 -17.19 -2.56 4.43
N LEU A 29 -16.24 -3.01 3.60
CA LEU A 29 -14.91 -2.40 3.47
C LEU A 29 -14.73 -1.75 2.09
N THR A 30 -13.93 -0.68 2.05
CA THR A 30 -13.49 -0.11 0.77
C THR A 30 -12.18 -0.78 0.30
N PRO A 31 -11.98 -0.96 -1.01
CA PRO A 31 -10.73 -1.49 -1.58
C PRO A 31 -9.49 -0.77 -1.05
N SER A 32 -9.55 0.55 -0.90
CA SER A 32 -8.44 1.36 -0.40
C SER A 32 -8.10 1.11 1.08
N GLN A 33 -9.06 0.69 1.90
CA GLN A 33 -8.78 0.29 3.29
C GLN A 33 -8.04 -1.04 3.32
N VAL A 34 -8.52 -2.02 2.54
CA VAL A 34 -7.90 -3.35 2.46
C VAL A 34 -6.48 -3.26 1.89
N VAL A 35 -6.27 -2.50 0.80
CA VAL A 35 -4.93 -2.33 0.21
C VAL A 35 -3.95 -1.67 1.19
N ARG A 36 -4.39 -0.67 1.96
CA ARG A 36 -3.52 -0.05 2.99
C ARG A 36 -3.16 -1.02 4.09
N GLN A 37 -4.10 -1.87 4.52
CA GLN A 37 -3.84 -2.91 5.51
C GLN A 37 -2.82 -3.93 4.97
N LEU A 38 -3.02 -4.40 3.73
CA LEU A 38 -2.09 -5.32 3.06
C LEU A 38 -0.68 -4.73 2.96
N ILE A 39 -0.55 -3.44 2.63
CA ILE A 39 0.76 -2.77 2.59
C ILE A 39 1.42 -2.77 3.96
N ARG A 40 0.68 -2.43 5.04
CA ARG A 40 1.23 -2.43 6.41
C ARG A 40 1.70 -3.80 6.85
N GLU A 41 0.86 -4.82 6.66
CA GLU A 41 1.19 -6.22 7.00
C GLU A 41 2.39 -6.72 6.20
N TYR A 42 2.49 -6.33 4.92
CA TYR A 42 3.63 -6.67 4.10
C TYR A 42 4.91 -6.00 4.60
N LEU A 43 4.87 -4.71 4.94
CA LEU A 43 6.05 -4.02 5.50
C LEU A 43 6.48 -4.62 6.84
N GLU A 44 5.52 -4.94 7.72
CA GLU A 44 5.77 -5.58 9.01
C GLU A 44 6.42 -6.97 8.84
N LYS A 45 5.93 -7.76 7.88
CA LYS A 45 6.47 -9.11 7.58
C LYS A 45 7.94 -9.09 7.17
N TYR A 46 8.40 -8.02 6.53
CA TYR A 46 9.80 -7.86 6.10
C TYR A 46 10.60 -6.94 7.04
N GLU A 47 10.07 -6.62 8.22
CA GLU A 47 10.72 -5.79 9.24
C GLU A 47 11.12 -4.40 8.70
N VAL A 48 10.35 -3.88 7.73
CA VAL A 48 10.58 -2.56 7.13
C VAL A 48 9.89 -1.49 7.98
N HIS A 49 10.68 -0.79 8.80
CA HIS A 49 10.21 0.30 9.64
C HIS A 49 10.07 1.61 8.83
N TYR A 50 8.83 1.95 8.45
CA TYR A 50 8.51 3.21 7.76
C TYR A 50 8.14 4.36 8.71
N LEU A 51 8.05 4.10 10.02
CA LEU A 51 7.87 5.11 11.06
C LEU A 51 9.23 5.74 11.37
N ARG A 52 9.76 6.54 10.45
CA ARG A 52 10.93 7.38 10.70
C ARG A 52 10.68 8.78 10.16
N GLU A 53 10.89 9.75 11.02
CA GLU A 53 10.62 11.17 10.82
C GLU A 53 11.23 11.69 9.51
N ASP A 54 10.37 11.96 8.53
CA ASP A 54 10.39 12.95 7.44
C ASP A 54 11.67 13.50 6.79
N LYS A 55 12.87 13.01 7.09
CA LYS A 55 14.11 13.61 6.58
C LYS A 55 14.84 12.79 5.53
N ASP A 56 14.35 11.61 5.19
CA ASP A 56 15.17 10.65 4.42
C ASP A 56 14.38 9.91 3.32
N ILE A 57 13.63 10.64 2.48
CA ILE A 57 13.31 10.12 1.13
C ILE A 57 14.32 10.73 0.16
N THR A 58 15.60 10.47 0.41
CA THR A 58 16.67 10.60 -0.55
C THR A 58 17.52 9.34 -0.50
N ASP A 59 17.50 8.62 -1.62
CA ASP A 59 18.48 7.61 -2.06
C ASP A 59 18.50 6.23 -1.36
N HIS A 60 18.15 5.19 -2.11
CA HIS A 60 19.14 4.25 -2.67
C HIS A 60 18.44 3.10 -3.42
N PRO A 61 18.76 2.86 -4.71
CA PRO A 61 18.40 1.61 -5.38
C PRO A 61 19.20 0.46 -4.75
N GLN A 62 18.51 -0.47 -4.09
CA GLN A 62 19.14 -1.72 -3.66
C GLN A 62 19.40 -2.60 -4.88
N GLU A 63 20.61 -2.48 -5.42
CA GLU A 63 21.26 -3.50 -6.22
C GLU A 63 21.41 -4.77 -5.35
N LYS A 64 20.73 -5.84 -5.76
CA LYS A 64 21.09 -7.20 -5.35
C LYS A 64 21.02 -8.15 -6.55
N ASN A 65 22.23 -8.47 -7.00
CA ASN A 65 22.70 -9.71 -7.60
C ASN A 65 22.82 -9.78 -9.12
#